data_AF-A0A538T0L2-F1
#
_entry.id   AF-A0A538T0L2-F1
#
_cell.length_a   1.000
_cell.length_b   1.000
_cell.length_c   1.000
_cell.angle_alpha   90.00
_cell.angle_beta   90.00
_cell.angle_gamma   90.00
#
_symmetry.space_group_name_H-M   'P 1'
#
loop_
_entity.id
_entity.type
_entity.pdbx_description
1 polymer ?
#
loop_
_entity_poly.entity_id
_entity_poly.type
_entity_poly.pdbx_seq_one_letter_code
_entity_poly.pdbx_strand_id
1 'polypeptide(L)'
;MSEAKKRASKPRSVLRSIAAAWLVAGTLDILVAIVYYGVTVGVPATRILQGIASGILGVRAFHEGPASAALGLACHYTIALLWTLFFFVVYPRIGRVTERKWATAVLYGIFVSLVMNLAVVPLSNVPSRPFSLSHLVVATVILIFTIGLPLTIIVGRYYDGHLHAP
;
A
#
# COMPACT_ATOMS: atom_id res chain seq x y z
N MET A 1 -16.89 -13.43 39.21
CA MET A 1 -17.54 -12.87 38.00
C MET A 1 -17.06 -11.44 37.75
N SER A 2 -15.73 -11.25 37.70
CA SER A 2 -15.06 -9.96 37.66
C SER A 2 -14.61 -9.59 36.23
N GLU A 3 -14.58 -8.29 35.94
CA GLU A 3 -13.80 -7.64 34.87
C GLU A 3 -14.27 -7.68 33.39
N ALA A 4 -15.46 -8.17 33.06
CA ALA A 4 -16.02 -7.97 31.71
C ALA A 4 -16.62 -6.55 31.50
N LYS A 5 -16.07 -5.54 32.19
CA LYS A 5 -16.45 -4.13 32.02
C LYS A 5 -15.91 -3.66 30.67
N LYS A 6 -16.76 -3.76 29.64
CA LYS A 6 -16.73 -3.02 28.38
C LYS A 6 -15.56 -2.03 28.34
N ARG A 7 -14.44 -2.42 27.71
CA ARG A 7 -13.53 -1.43 27.12
C ARG A 7 -14.33 -0.76 26.00
N ALA A 8 -15.14 0.22 26.36
CA ALA A 8 -15.65 1.20 25.42
C ALA A 8 -14.41 1.97 24.94
N SER A 9 -13.73 1.42 23.94
CA SER A 9 -12.62 2.09 23.30
C SER A 9 -13.17 3.39 22.75
N LYS A 10 -12.58 4.54 23.14
CA LYS A 10 -12.94 5.83 22.56
C LYS A 10 -13.02 5.71 21.03
N PRO A 11 -14.02 6.33 20.38
CA PRO A 11 -14.11 6.34 18.92
C PRO A 11 -12.80 6.89 18.37
N ARG A 12 -12.16 6.09 17.50
CA ARG A 12 -10.87 6.48 16.91
C ARG A 12 -11.11 7.62 15.95
N SER A 13 -10.24 8.63 15.97
CA SER A 13 -10.29 9.71 14.98
C SER A 13 -10.02 9.17 13.57
N VAL A 14 -10.88 9.52 12.61
CA VAL A 14 -10.73 9.21 11.17
C VAL A 14 -9.33 9.54 10.69
N LEU A 15 -8.88 10.78 10.94
CA LEU A 15 -7.59 11.28 10.46
C LEU A 15 -6.43 10.46 11.03
N ARG A 16 -6.50 10.09 12.31
CA ARG A 16 -5.46 9.25 12.94
C ARG A 16 -5.42 7.85 12.33
N SER A 17 -6.59 7.26 12.05
CA SER A 17 -6.68 5.95 11.41
C SER A 17 -6.13 5.96 9.99
N ILE A 18 -6.47 6.97 9.19
CA ILE A 18 -5.93 7.14 7.83
C ILE A 18 -4.42 7.36 7.88
N ALA A 19 -3.94 8.27 8.72
CA ALA A 19 -2.51 8.55 8.84
C ALA A 19 -1.71 7.31 9.30
N ALA A 20 -2.20 6.57 10.30
CA ALA A 20 -1.56 5.35 10.75
C ALA A 20 -1.56 4.26 9.66
N ALA A 21 -2.69 4.06 8.97
CA ALA A 21 -2.81 3.07 7.90
C ALA A 21 -1.87 3.39 6.73
N TRP A 22 -1.84 4.65 6.31
CA TRP A 22 -0.97 5.15 5.24
C TRP A 22 0.51 4.99 5.57
N LEU A 23 0.95 5.44 6.74
CA LEU A 23 2.36 5.38 7.11
C LEU A 23 2.83 3.95 7.30
N VAL A 24 2.04 3.09 7.97
CA VAL A 24 2.40 1.68 8.15
C VAL A 24 2.45 0.96 6.81
N ALA A 25 1.41 1.08 5.98
CA ALA A 25 1.35 0.38 4.70
C ALA A 25 2.44 0.87 3.74
N GLY A 26 2.60 2.20 3.59
CA GLY A 26 3.64 2.79 2.74
C GLY A 26 5.05 2.42 3.18
N THR A 27 5.33 2.41 4.50
CA THR A 27 6.64 2.02 5.03
C THR A 27 6.93 0.55 4.82
N LEU A 28 5.97 -0.34 5.12
CA LEU A 28 6.13 -1.77 4.88
C LEU A 28 6.39 -2.05 3.39
N ASP A 29 5.66 -1.39 2.51
CA ASP A 29 5.78 -1.59 1.07
C ASP A 29 7.16 -1.19 0.55
N ILE A 30 7.65 0.00 0.90
CA ILE A 30 8.97 0.44 0.44
C ILE A 30 10.11 -0.35 1.06
N LEU A 31 9.99 -0.75 2.34
CA LEU A 31 11.00 -1.59 2.99
C LEU A 31 11.07 -2.97 2.34
N VAL A 32 9.93 -3.61 2.09
CA VAL A 32 9.89 -4.90 1.41
C VAL A 32 10.45 -4.78 -0.01
N ALA A 33 10.12 -3.72 -0.75
CA ALA A 33 10.70 -3.49 -2.07
C ALA A 33 12.24 -3.35 -2.00
N ILE A 34 12.75 -2.54 -1.07
CA ILE A 34 14.20 -2.34 -0.88
C ILE A 34 14.90 -3.65 -0.52
N VAL A 35 14.38 -4.38 0.45
CA VAL A 35 14.99 -5.65 0.90
C VAL A 35 14.90 -6.71 -0.19
N TYR A 36 13.71 -6.89 -0.80
CA TYR A 36 13.50 -7.90 -1.82
C TYR A 36 14.41 -7.67 -3.04
N TYR A 37 14.38 -6.48 -3.65
CA TYR A 37 15.20 -6.20 -4.83
C TYR A 37 16.69 -6.03 -4.49
N GLY A 38 17.01 -5.56 -3.29
CA GLY A 38 18.37 -5.51 -2.79
C GLY A 38 19.00 -6.90 -2.66
N VAL A 39 18.26 -7.88 -2.12
CA VAL A 39 18.75 -9.25 -1.93
C VAL A 39 18.68 -10.09 -3.21
N THR A 40 17.59 -9.98 -3.98
CA THR A 40 17.36 -10.85 -5.14
C THR A 40 18.03 -10.36 -6.42
N VAL A 41 18.21 -9.05 -6.58
CA VAL A 41 18.77 -8.43 -7.79
C VAL A 41 20.07 -7.67 -7.51
N GLY A 42 20.37 -7.35 -6.25
CA GLY A 42 21.58 -6.60 -5.89
C GLY A 42 21.45 -5.09 -6.15
N VAL A 43 20.22 -4.56 -6.25
CA VAL A 43 19.98 -3.16 -6.60
C VAL A 43 19.92 -2.30 -5.32
N PRO A 44 20.67 -1.18 -5.23
CA PRO A 44 20.64 -0.34 -4.04
C PRO A 44 19.31 0.40 -3.89
N ALA A 45 18.94 0.74 -2.65
CA ALA A 45 17.69 1.45 -2.33
C ALA A 45 17.50 2.74 -3.17
N THR A 46 18.59 3.47 -3.42
CA THR A 46 18.58 4.68 -4.26
C THR A 46 18.07 4.40 -5.68
N ARG A 47 18.50 3.30 -6.30
CA ARG A 47 18.07 2.89 -7.64
C ARG A 47 16.60 2.46 -7.66
N ILE A 48 16.12 1.83 -6.59
CA ILE A 48 14.70 1.45 -6.46
C ILE A 48 13.83 2.71 -6.38
N LEU A 49 14.21 3.68 -5.55
CA LEU A 49 13.52 4.96 -5.43
C LEU A 49 13.57 5.76 -6.74
N GLN A 50 14.72 5.80 -7.42
CA GLN A 50 14.83 6.38 -8.76
C GLN A 50 13.91 5.68 -9.78
N GLY A 51 13.73 4.36 -9.65
CA GLY A 51 12.76 3.62 -10.43
C GLY A 51 11.33 4.15 -10.25
N ILE A 52 10.93 4.48 -9.02
CA ILE A 52 9.63 5.10 -8.75
C ILE A 52 9.58 6.51 -9.36
N ALA A 53 10.62 7.32 -9.17
CA ALA A 53 10.71 8.67 -9.75
C ALA A 53 10.68 8.68 -11.29
N SER A 54 11.12 7.59 -11.93
CA SER A 54 11.07 7.43 -13.39
C SER A 54 9.64 7.45 -13.93
N GLY A 55 8.62 7.19 -13.12
CA GLY A 55 7.22 7.37 -13.53
C GLY A 55 6.88 8.80 -13.93
N ILE A 56 7.59 9.81 -13.38
CA ILE A 56 7.45 11.23 -13.75
C ILE A 56 8.58 11.64 -14.69
N LEU A 57 9.84 11.37 -14.30
CA LEU A 57 11.04 11.90 -14.97
C LEU A 57 11.53 11.03 -16.15
N GLY A 58 10.97 9.85 -16.34
CA GLY A 58 11.49 8.85 -17.27
C GLY A 58 12.91 8.40 -16.91
N VAL A 59 13.69 8.05 -17.94
CA VAL A 59 15.07 7.56 -17.79
C VAL A 59 15.98 8.56 -17.05
N ARG A 60 15.67 9.85 -17.11
CA ARG A 60 16.45 10.90 -16.43
C ARG A 60 16.53 10.71 -14.92
N ALA A 61 15.53 10.07 -14.31
CA ALA A 61 15.55 9.75 -12.87
C ALA A 61 16.83 9.03 -12.43
N PHE A 62 17.45 8.23 -13.30
CA PHE A 62 18.66 7.47 -12.97
C PHE A 62 19.95 8.30 -12.98
N HIS A 63 19.91 9.54 -13.45
CA HIS A 63 21.07 10.43 -13.58
C HIS A 63 21.06 11.61 -12.60
N GLU A 64 19.90 11.92 -12.01
CA GLU A 64 19.66 13.09 -11.15
C GLU A 64 20.08 12.87 -9.67
N GLY A 65 20.83 11.79 -9.39
CA GLY A 65 21.43 11.54 -8.07
C GLY A 65 20.41 11.42 -6.92
N PRO A 66 20.78 11.80 -5.68
CA PRO A 66 19.92 11.65 -4.49
C PRO A 66 18.59 12.42 -4.55
N ALA A 67 18.53 13.54 -5.29
CA ALA A 67 17.31 14.34 -5.40
C ALA A 67 16.16 13.55 -6.04
N SER A 68 16.46 12.80 -7.10
CA SER A 68 15.48 11.88 -7.72
C SER A 68 15.06 10.72 -6.82
N ALA A 69 15.94 10.22 -5.95
CA ALA A 69 15.55 9.21 -4.97
C ALA A 69 14.58 9.78 -3.92
N ALA A 70 14.80 11.01 -3.45
CA ALA A 70 13.87 11.70 -2.56
C ALA A 70 12.51 11.97 -3.23
N LEU A 71 12.51 12.37 -4.51
CA LEU A 71 11.28 12.49 -5.30
C LEU A 71 10.55 11.14 -5.40
N GLY A 72 11.27 10.06 -5.69
CA GLY A 72 10.70 8.71 -5.73
C GLY A 72 10.06 8.29 -4.42
N LEU A 73 10.69 8.61 -3.29
CA LEU A 73 10.12 8.38 -1.97
C LEU A 73 8.84 9.20 -1.73
N ALA A 74 8.84 10.47 -2.12
CA ALA A 74 7.65 11.32 -2.04
C ALA A 74 6.50 10.75 -2.90
N CYS A 75 6.78 10.40 -4.16
CA CYS A 75 5.82 9.77 -5.06
C CYS A 75 5.25 8.46 -4.48
N HIS A 76 6.11 7.62 -3.89
CA HIS A 76 5.71 6.38 -3.23
C HIS A 76 4.67 6.64 -2.14
N TYR A 77 4.97 7.55 -1.22
CA TYR A 77 4.04 7.88 -0.14
C TYR A 77 2.77 8.56 -0.65
N THR A 78 2.83 9.37 -1.71
CA THR A 78 1.62 9.91 -2.35
C THR A 78 0.74 8.79 -2.91
N ILE A 79 1.30 7.84 -3.65
CA ILE A 79 0.56 6.69 -4.20
C ILE A 79 -0.02 5.84 -3.07
N ALA A 80 0.76 5.55 -2.03
CA ALA A 80 0.28 4.82 -0.85
C ALA A 80 -0.86 5.55 -0.14
N LEU A 81 -0.86 6.89 -0.09
CA LEU A 81 -1.95 7.68 0.48
C LEU A 81 -3.21 7.54 -0.37
N LEU A 82 -3.10 7.65 -1.69
CA LEU A 82 -4.23 7.50 -2.61
C LEU A 82 -4.90 6.13 -2.44
N TRP A 83 -4.10 5.06 -2.39
CA TRP A 83 -4.62 3.71 -2.13
C TRP A 83 -5.22 3.58 -0.72
N THR A 84 -4.66 4.25 0.28
CA THR A 84 -5.22 4.26 1.64
C THR A 84 -6.59 4.94 1.66
N LEU A 85 -6.72 6.10 1.03
CA LEU A 85 -7.96 6.86 0.95
C LEU A 85 -9.02 6.10 0.17
N PHE A 86 -8.66 5.53 -0.98
CA PHE A 86 -9.56 4.69 -1.76
C PHE A 86 -10.05 3.50 -0.95
N PHE A 87 -9.15 2.80 -0.25
CA PHE A 87 -9.53 1.70 0.63
C PHE A 87 -10.50 2.16 1.71
N PHE A 88 -10.23 3.29 2.37
CA PHE A 88 -11.09 3.83 3.42
C PHE A 88 -12.53 4.08 2.92
N VAL A 89 -12.69 4.63 1.71
CA VAL A 89 -14.00 4.88 1.09
C VAL A 89 -14.72 3.58 0.69
N VAL A 90 -13.99 2.59 0.21
CA VAL A 90 -14.58 1.34 -0.31
C VAL A 90 -14.78 0.29 0.79
N TYR A 91 -14.03 0.34 1.88
CA TYR A 91 -14.05 -0.64 2.97
C TYR A 91 -15.46 -0.91 3.53
N PRO A 92 -16.34 0.07 3.79
CA PRO A 92 -17.68 -0.20 4.30
C PRO A 92 -18.55 -1.01 3.34
N ARG A 93 -18.30 -0.89 2.03
CA ARG A 93 -19.02 -1.67 1.00
C ARG A 93 -18.49 -3.10 0.96
N ILE A 94 -17.17 -3.29 1.04
CA ILE A 94 -16.56 -4.63 1.03
C ILE A 94 -16.83 -5.37 2.34
N GLY A 95 -16.71 -4.70 3.50
CA GLY A 95 -16.97 -5.31 4.81
C GLY A 95 -18.41 -5.78 4.99
N ARG A 96 -19.37 -5.18 4.29
CA ARG A 96 -20.77 -5.67 4.22
C ARG A 96 -20.93 -6.95 3.41
N VAL A 97 -20.00 -7.22 2.49
CA VAL A 97 -20.02 -8.40 1.61
C VAL A 97 -19.13 -9.52 2.15
N THR A 98 -18.04 -9.17 2.84
CA THR A 98 -17.07 -10.13 3.38
C THR A 98 -16.89 -9.95 4.89
N GLU A 99 -17.46 -10.84 5.69
CA GLU A 99 -17.22 -10.89 7.15
C GLU A 99 -15.75 -11.24 7.48
N ARG A 100 -15.01 -11.79 6.51
CA ARG A 100 -13.64 -12.26 6.66
C ARG A 100 -12.63 -11.20 6.24
N LYS A 101 -12.00 -10.55 7.22
CA LYS A 101 -10.93 -9.55 7.02
C LYS A 101 -9.80 -10.06 6.10
N TRP A 102 -9.42 -11.34 6.22
CA TRP A 102 -8.39 -11.90 5.34
C TRP A 102 -8.78 -11.86 3.86
N ALA A 103 -10.04 -12.15 3.53
CA ALA A 103 -10.52 -12.06 2.14
C ALA A 103 -10.47 -10.62 1.63
N THR A 104 -10.85 -9.64 2.45
CA THR A 104 -10.72 -8.22 2.11
C THR A 104 -9.29 -7.83 1.80
N ALA A 105 -8.32 -8.26 2.62
CA ALA A 105 -6.90 -7.97 2.42
C ALA A 105 -6.38 -8.57 1.10
N VAL A 106 -6.71 -9.83 0.83
CA VAL A 106 -6.31 -10.53 -0.40
C VAL A 106 -6.91 -9.87 -1.64
N LEU A 107 -8.23 -9.65 -1.65
CA LEU A 107 -8.93 -9.04 -2.78
C LEU A 107 -8.41 -7.64 -3.07
N TYR A 108 -8.18 -6.84 -2.02
CA TYR A 108 -7.67 -5.49 -2.19
C TYR A 108 -6.22 -5.47 -2.67
N GLY A 109 -5.36 -6.35 -2.14
CA GLY A 109 -3.98 -6.48 -2.60
C GLY A 109 -3.89 -6.88 -4.08
N ILE A 110 -4.71 -7.83 -4.52
CA ILE A 110 -4.83 -8.23 -5.94
C ILE A 110 -5.32 -7.06 -6.80
N PHE A 111 -6.34 -6.34 -6.34
CA PHE A 111 -6.86 -5.19 -7.08
C PHE A 111 -5.79 -4.11 -7.28
N VAL A 112 -5.08 -3.73 -6.20
CA VAL A 112 -4.00 -2.73 -6.28
C VAL A 112 -2.88 -3.22 -7.19
N SER A 113 -2.48 -4.49 -7.09
CA SER A 113 -1.40 -5.03 -7.93
C SER A 113 -1.75 -5.00 -9.42
N LEU A 114 -2.99 -5.37 -9.77
CA LEU A 114 -3.46 -5.33 -11.15
C LEU A 114 -3.51 -3.90 -11.68
N VAL A 115 -4.10 -2.96 -10.93
CA VAL A 115 -4.18 -1.56 -11.38
C VAL A 115 -2.79 -0.94 -11.52
N MET A 116 -1.88 -1.21 -10.59
CA MET A 116 -0.52 -0.70 -10.67
C MET A 116 0.23 -1.27 -11.89
N ASN A 117 0.18 -2.59 -12.10
CA ASN A 117 0.97 -3.23 -13.16
C ASN A 117 0.34 -3.11 -14.55
N LEU A 118 -0.98 -2.98 -14.66
CA LEU A 118 -1.69 -2.97 -15.95
C LEU A 118 -2.15 -1.57 -16.39
N ALA A 119 -2.29 -0.61 -15.47
CA ALA A 119 -2.72 0.74 -15.79
C ALA A 119 -1.69 1.79 -15.39
N VAL A 120 -1.37 1.92 -14.10
CA VAL A 120 -0.56 3.05 -13.59
C VAL A 120 0.87 3.02 -14.16
N VAL A 121 1.56 1.89 -14.06
CA VAL A 121 2.94 1.78 -14.55
C VAL A 121 3.01 1.89 -16.08
N PRO A 122 2.17 1.19 -16.89
CA PRO A 122 2.20 1.34 -18.33
C PRO A 122 1.84 2.75 -18.86
N LEU A 123 1.01 3.50 -18.12
CA LEU A 123 0.65 4.88 -18.48
C LEU A 123 1.65 5.92 -17.95
N SER A 124 2.63 5.50 -17.16
CA SER A 124 3.68 6.38 -16.63
C SER A 124 4.90 6.43 -17.54
N ASN A 125 5.85 7.30 -17.22
CA ASN A 125 7.13 7.41 -17.95
C ASN A 125 8.16 6.33 -17.54
N VAL A 126 7.79 5.34 -16.71
CA VAL A 126 8.70 4.25 -16.32
C VAL A 126 9.21 3.55 -17.59
N PRO A 127 10.53 3.28 -17.70
CA PRO A 127 11.07 2.57 -18.87
C PRO A 127 10.36 1.23 -19.08
N SER A 128 9.85 1.02 -20.29
CA SER A 128 9.07 -0.16 -20.63
C SER A 128 9.85 -1.44 -20.36
N ARG A 129 9.21 -2.39 -19.71
CA ARG A 129 9.70 -3.75 -19.51
C ARG A 129 8.68 -4.73 -20.09
N PRO A 130 9.12 -5.86 -20.65
CA PRO A 130 8.18 -6.88 -21.11
C PRO A 130 7.33 -7.35 -19.92
N PHE A 131 6.06 -7.61 -20.19
CA PHE A 131 5.16 -8.17 -19.18
C PHE A 131 5.72 -9.50 -18.67
N SER A 132 5.71 -9.66 -17.35
CA SER A 132 6.19 -10.87 -16.68
C SER A 132 5.15 -11.32 -15.66
N LEU A 133 4.62 -12.52 -15.87
CA LEU A 133 3.66 -13.12 -14.95
C LEU A 133 4.29 -13.35 -13.57
N SER A 134 5.57 -13.73 -13.52
CA SER A 134 6.28 -13.90 -12.25
C SER A 134 6.40 -12.59 -11.48
N HIS A 135 6.70 -11.48 -12.16
CA HIS A 135 6.73 -10.15 -11.54
C HIS A 135 5.35 -9.75 -11.01
N LEU A 136 4.28 -10.00 -11.78
CA LEU A 136 2.92 -9.71 -11.35
C LEU A 136 2.53 -10.52 -10.10
N VAL A 137 2.85 -11.81 -10.06
CA VAL A 137 2.57 -12.68 -8.91
C VAL A 137 3.33 -12.19 -7.67
N VAL A 138 4.63 -11.91 -7.81
CA VAL A 138 5.45 -11.39 -6.70
C VAL A 138 4.90 -10.05 -6.20
N ALA A 139 4.63 -9.10 -7.10
CA ALA A 139 4.05 -7.81 -6.74
C ALA A 139 2.70 -7.96 -6.03
N THR A 140 1.88 -8.91 -6.48
CA THR A 140 0.59 -9.22 -5.84
C THR A 140 0.77 -9.74 -4.43
N VAL A 141 1.66 -10.71 -4.23
CA VAL A 141 1.95 -11.25 -2.89
C VAL A 141 2.44 -10.16 -1.96
N ILE A 142 3.40 -9.34 -2.42
CA ILE A 142 3.92 -8.20 -1.63
C ILE A 142 2.77 -7.28 -1.24
N LEU A 143 1.95 -6.81 -2.18
CA LEU A 143 0.88 -5.85 -1.92
C LEU A 143 -0.24 -6.41 -1.04
N ILE A 144 -0.52 -7.71 -1.05
CA ILE A 144 -1.44 -8.34 -0.10
C ILE A 144 -0.93 -8.14 1.34
N PHE A 145 0.36 -8.33 1.59
CA PHE A 145 0.95 -8.23 2.93
C PHE A 145 1.30 -6.80 3.35
N THR A 146 1.75 -5.95 2.41
CA THR A 146 2.23 -4.59 2.71
C THR A 146 1.13 -3.55 2.62
N ILE A 147 0.10 -3.76 1.80
CA ILE A 147 -1.03 -2.84 1.64
C ILE A 147 -2.32 -3.48 2.17
N GLY A 148 -2.75 -4.60 1.58
CA GLY A 148 -4.05 -5.21 1.90
C GLY A 148 -4.25 -5.50 3.39
N LEU A 149 -3.29 -6.18 4.00
CA LEU A 149 -3.34 -6.60 5.40
C LEU A 149 -3.31 -5.43 6.40
N PRO A 150 -2.31 -4.53 6.40
CA PRO A 150 -2.26 -3.42 7.36
C PRO A 150 -3.44 -2.47 7.21
N LEU A 151 -3.86 -2.16 5.97
CA LEU A 151 -5.04 -1.32 5.74
C LEU A 151 -6.30 -1.98 6.32
N THR A 152 -6.54 -3.25 6.01
CA THR A 152 -7.70 -3.99 6.55
C THR A 152 -7.71 -4.01 8.07
N ILE A 153 -6.57 -4.22 8.71
CA ILE A 153 -6.48 -4.28 10.18
C ILE A 153 -6.74 -2.89 10.78
N ILE A 154 -6.09 -1.84 10.28
CA ILE A 154 -6.15 -0.50 10.89
C ILE A 154 -7.49 0.17 10.61
N VAL A 155 -7.93 0.15 9.34
CA VAL A 155 -9.21 0.73 8.91
C VAL A 155 -10.38 -0.11 9.38
N GLY A 156 -10.26 -1.44 9.39
CA GLY A 156 -11.30 -2.33 9.94
C GLY A 156 -11.55 -2.06 11.41
N ARG A 157 -10.51 -1.91 12.22
CA ARG A 157 -10.67 -1.52 13.64
C ARG A 157 -11.33 -0.15 13.83
N TYR A 158 -11.21 0.77 12.85
CA TYR A 158 -11.94 2.03 12.88
C TYR A 158 -13.44 1.76 12.65
N TYR A 159 -13.80 1.04 11.58
CA TYR A 159 -15.20 0.79 11.26
C TYR A 159 -15.92 -0.14 12.24
N ASP A 160 -15.27 -1.19 12.77
CA ASP A 160 -15.86 -2.06 13.80
C ASP A 160 -16.28 -1.25 15.05
N GLY A 161 -15.49 -0.23 15.41
CA GLY A 161 -15.79 0.65 16.54
C GLY A 161 -16.90 1.67 16.27
N HIS A 162 -17.29 1.91 15.02
CA HIS A 162 -18.31 2.90 14.63
C HIS A 162 -19.59 2.26 14.07
N LEU A 163 -19.53 1.04 13.53
CA LEU A 163 -20.70 0.28 13.04
C LEU A 163 -21.49 -0.39 14.18
N HIS A 164 -20.89 -0.49 15.38
CA HIS A 164 -21.53 -1.01 16.60
C HIS A 164 -21.83 0.10 17.63
N ALA A 165 -21.85 1.36 17.20
CA ALA A 165 -22.39 2.44 18.02
C ALA A 165 -23.93 2.31 18.07
N PRO A 166 -24.55 2.29 19.27
CA PRO A 166 -25.99 2.14 19.43
C PRO A 166 -26.78 3.31 18.85
#